data_AF-A0A8S3I3Y9-F1
#
_entry.id   AF-A0A8S3I3Y9-F1
#
_cell.length_a   1.000
_cell.length_b   1.000
_cell.length_c   1.000
_cell.angle_alpha   90.00
_cell.angle_beta   90.00
_cell.angle_gamma   90.00
#
_symmetry.space_group_name_H-M   'P 1'
#
loop_
_entity.id
_entity.type
_entity.pdbx_description
1 polymer ?
#
loop_
_entity_poly.entity_id
_entity_poly.type
_entity_poly.pdbx_seq_one_letter_code
_entity_poly.pdbx_strand_id
1 'polypeptide(L)'
;ILAPLLTSSLSPNPQCSRICRNGGICLVDESNKESCICKSPYYGLYCEFTKNSCNDSSCNVDPCTSNPCLSNGTCQSIKFSTNYTCSCPEQYTGDRCDFYLKSDPAFAESRDS
;
A
#
# COMPACT_ATOMS: atom_id res chain seq x y z
N ILE A 1 -19.35 -29.66 -21.82
CA ILE A 1 -19.17 -28.19 -21.75
C ILE A 1 -17.79 -27.97 -21.16
N LEU A 2 -16.85 -27.48 -21.99
CA LEU A 2 -15.46 -27.24 -21.65
C LEU A 2 -15.33 -26.00 -20.74
N ALA A 3 -14.56 -26.12 -19.65
CA ALA A 3 -13.97 -25.02 -18.87
C ALA A 3 -12.70 -25.57 -18.18
N PRO A 4 -11.65 -24.75 -17.98
CA PRO A 4 -10.36 -24.96 -18.62
C PRO A 4 -9.26 -25.52 -17.69
N LEU A 5 -8.16 -25.90 -18.33
CA LEU A 5 -6.87 -26.25 -17.78
C LEU A 5 -6.44 -25.31 -16.64
N LEU A 6 -6.52 -25.78 -15.40
CA LEU A 6 -5.67 -25.31 -14.32
C LEU A 6 -4.85 -26.50 -13.81
N THR A 7 -3.93 -26.95 -14.66
CA THR A 7 -2.80 -27.78 -14.25
C THR A 7 -1.81 -26.89 -13.48
N SER A 8 -2.21 -26.34 -12.35
CA SER A 8 -1.26 -25.85 -11.38
C SER A 8 -1.00 -27.01 -10.45
N SER A 9 0.05 -27.78 -10.75
CA SER A 9 0.69 -28.66 -9.78
C SER A 9 1.17 -27.81 -8.60
N LEU A 10 0.26 -27.42 -7.72
CA LEU A 10 0.56 -26.96 -6.38
C LEU A 10 0.80 -28.22 -5.55
N SER A 11 1.86 -28.93 -5.93
CA SER A 11 2.44 -29.96 -5.07
C SER A 11 2.92 -29.23 -3.82
N PRO A 12 2.48 -29.61 -2.61
CA PRO A 12 2.97 -29.00 -1.38
C PRO A 12 4.47 -29.28 -1.28
N ASN A 13 5.31 -28.30 -1.65
CA ASN A 13 6.76 -28.42 -1.48
C ASN A 13 7.06 -28.45 0.04
N PRO A 14 7.60 -29.55 0.58
CA PRO A 14 7.85 -29.70 2.01
C PRO A 14 8.94 -28.74 2.55
N GLN A 15 9.77 -28.15 1.67
CA GLN A 15 10.70 -27.08 2.03
C GLN A 15 9.98 -25.75 2.24
N CYS A 16 8.98 -25.46 1.40
CA CYS A 16 8.26 -24.20 1.46
C CYS A 16 7.21 -24.12 2.59
N SER A 17 6.70 -25.27 3.06
CA SER A 17 5.80 -25.33 4.22
C SER A 17 6.42 -24.77 5.52
N ARG A 18 7.75 -24.73 5.62
CA ARG A 18 8.45 -24.34 6.85
C ARG A 18 8.85 -22.87 6.88
N ILE A 19 8.91 -22.22 5.72
CA ILE A 19 9.36 -20.84 5.61
C ILE A 19 8.22 -19.84 5.85
N CYS A 20 7.06 -20.05 5.23
CA CYS A 20 5.89 -19.20 5.46
C CYS A 20 5.26 -19.51 6.82
N ARG A 21 5.42 -18.60 7.79
CA ARG A 21 4.84 -18.71 9.13
C ARG A 21 3.36 -18.34 9.13
N ASN A 22 2.71 -18.58 10.27
CA ASN A 22 1.36 -18.09 10.57
C ASN A 22 0.29 -18.42 9.51
N GLY A 23 0.44 -19.57 8.82
CA GLY A 23 -0.53 -20.05 7.83
C GLY A 23 -0.51 -19.30 6.49
N GLY A 24 0.61 -18.64 6.16
CA GLY A 24 0.86 -18.05 4.85
C GLY A 24 0.82 -19.09 3.71
N ILE A 25 0.43 -18.65 2.52
CA ILE A 25 0.38 -19.48 1.31
C ILE A 25 1.71 -19.33 0.58
N CYS A 26 2.41 -20.44 0.37
CA CYS A 26 3.62 -20.45 -0.43
C CYS A 26 3.30 -20.49 -1.93
N LEU A 27 3.98 -19.64 -2.70
CA LEU A 27 4.06 -19.68 -4.15
C LEU A 27 5.50 -19.95 -4.57
N VAL A 28 5.67 -20.76 -5.61
CA VAL A 28 6.97 -21.03 -6.24
C VAL A 28 6.85 -20.72 -7.72
N ASP A 29 7.78 -19.93 -8.27
CA ASP A 29 7.83 -19.65 -9.70
C ASP A 29 8.57 -20.73 -10.50
N GLU A 30 8.58 -20.61 -11.83
CA GLU A 30 9.26 -21.55 -12.74
C GLU A 30 10.80 -21.57 -12.53
N SER A 31 11.36 -20.58 -11.85
CA SER A 31 12.78 -20.48 -11.49
C SER A 31 13.07 -21.04 -10.08
N ASN A 32 12.12 -21.71 -9.43
CA ASN A 32 12.19 -22.18 -8.04
C ASN A 32 12.35 -21.06 -7.00
N LYS A 33 11.90 -19.84 -7.31
CA LYS A 33 11.87 -18.74 -6.34
C LYS A 33 10.63 -18.85 -5.48
N GLU A 34 10.85 -18.87 -4.17
CA GLU A 34 9.79 -19.02 -3.17
C GLU A 34 9.29 -17.64 -2.69
N SER A 35 7.98 -17.50 -2.51
CA SER A 35 7.35 -16.29 -2.00
C SER A 35 6.13 -16.64 -1.13
N CYS A 36 5.88 -15.84 -0.08
CA CYS A 36 4.77 -16.05 0.83
C CYS A 36 3.67 -15.00 0.60
N ILE A 37 2.44 -15.45 0.39
CA ILE A 37 1.24 -14.61 0.54
C ILE A 37 0.77 -14.71 1.97
N CYS A 38 0.85 -13.59 2.69
CA CYS A 38 0.44 -13.53 4.08
C CYS A 38 -1.07 -13.36 4.23
N LYS A 39 -1.66 -14.17 5.12
CA LYS A 39 -3.03 -13.94 5.58
C LYS A 39 -3.04 -12.81 6.61
N SER A 40 -4.05 -11.96 6.56
CA SER A 40 -4.27 -10.96 7.61
C SER A 40 -4.41 -11.66 8.98
N PRO A 41 -3.80 -11.15 10.07
CA PRO A 41 -3.09 -9.86 10.23
C PRO A 41 -1.56 -9.95 10.11
N TYR A 42 -1.02 -10.98 9.44
CA TYR A 42 0.42 -11.25 9.38
C TYR A 42 1.09 -10.57 8.18
N TYR A 43 2.37 -10.24 8.31
CA TYR A 43 3.19 -9.61 7.27
C TYR A 43 4.68 -9.97 7.46
N GLY A 44 5.54 -9.46 6.57
CA GLY A 44 6.95 -9.84 6.48
C GLY A 44 7.22 -10.74 5.29
N LEU A 45 8.49 -10.97 4.99
CA LEU A 45 8.91 -11.83 3.88
C LEU A 45 8.44 -13.27 4.07
N TYR A 46 8.31 -13.69 5.33
CA TYR A 46 7.95 -15.04 5.74
C TYR A 46 6.68 -15.07 6.59
N CYS A 47 5.88 -14.00 6.57
CA CYS A 47 4.67 -13.84 7.39
C CYS A 47 4.92 -14.03 8.89
N GLU A 48 6.13 -13.72 9.35
CA GLU A 48 6.59 -13.90 10.72
C GLU A 48 6.09 -12.82 11.68
N PHE A 49 5.69 -11.66 11.15
CA PHE A 49 5.27 -10.51 11.95
C PHE A 49 3.76 -10.45 12.08
N THR A 50 3.31 -10.12 13.29
CA THR A 50 1.95 -9.73 13.65
C THR A 50 1.89 -8.23 13.90
N LYS A 51 0.72 -7.60 13.86
CA LYS A 51 0.57 -6.14 14.13
C LYS A 51 1.16 -5.66 15.46
N ASN A 52 1.34 -6.54 16.44
CA ASN A 52 2.00 -6.23 17.73
C ASN A 52 3.52 -6.43 17.72
N SER A 53 4.09 -6.92 16.61
CA SER A 53 5.53 -7.09 16.38
C SER A 53 6.16 -5.86 15.71
N CYS A 54 5.35 -4.88 15.31
CA CYS A 54 5.80 -3.52 15.06
C CYS A 54 5.66 -2.71 16.35
N ASN A 55 6.74 -2.64 17.11
CA ASN A 55 6.92 -1.65 18.16
C ASN A 55 7.35 -0.32 17.52
N ASP A 56 6.38 0.50 17.16
CA ASP A 56 6.50 1.97 17.22
C ASP A 56 7.57 2.68 16.35
N SER A 57 8.28 2.02 15.42
CA SER A 57 9.24 2.75 14.55
C SER A 57 9.47 2.20 13.14
N SER A 58 8.94 1.02 12.78
CA SER A 58 9.13 0.45 11.42
C SER A 58 7.85 0.34 10.58
N CYS A 59 6.67 0.66 11.13
CA CYS A 59 5.41 0.79 10.37
C CYS A 59 4.70 2.15 10.56
N ASN A 60 5.26 3.06 11.34
CA ASN A 60 4.69 4.37 11.69
C ASN A 60 5.75 5.48 11.54
N VAL A 61 6.41 5.58 10.38
CA VAL A 61 6.94 6.90 10.03
C VAL A 61 5.72 7.72 9.66
N ASP A 62 5.32 8.66 10.52
CA ASP A 62 4.23 9.56 10.20
C ASP A 62 4.62 10.34 8.94
N PRO A 63 3.96 10.09 7.79
CA PRO A 63 4.31 10.74 6.54
C PRO A 63 4.11 12.26 6.58
N CYS A 64 3.41 12.79 7.58
CA CYS A 64 3.25 14.22 7.78
C CYS A 64 4.45 14.92 8.44
N THR A 65 5.40 14.18 9.01
CA THR A 65 6.58 14.76 9.69
C THR A 65 7.46 15.62 8.78
N SER A 66 7.52 15.29 7.48
CA SER A 66 8.25 16.04 6.47
C SER A 66 7.46 17.22 5.88
N ASN A 67 6.26 17.51 6.39
CA ASN A 67 5.34 18.54 5.90
C ASN A 67 5.16 18.49 4.37
N PRO A 68 4.64 17.37 3.83
CA PRO A 68 4.59 17.18 2.39
C PRO A 68 3.56 18.08 1.68
N CYS A 69 2.52 18.54 2.39
CA CYS A 69 1.50 19.45 1.88
C CYS A 69 2.04 20.88 1.79
N LEU A 70 1.97 21.48 0.61
CA LEU A 70 2.41 22.84 0.32
C LEU A 70 1.27 23.85 0.56
N SER A 71 1.58 25.13 0.36
CA SER A 71 0.60 26.22 0.35
C SER A 71 -0.30 26.27 1.59
N ASN A 72 0.25 25.89 2.75
CA ASN A 72 -0.47 25.84 4.02
C ASN A 72 -1.59 24.77 4.07
N GLY A 73 -1.47 23.70 3.28
CA GLY A 73 -2.35 22.54 3.33
C GLY A 73 -2.19 21.72 4.61
N THR A 74 -3.27 21.07 5.04
CA THR A 74 -3.26 20.22 6.25
C THR A 74 -2.97 18.78 5.87
N CYS A 75 -1.90 18.20 6.43
CA CYS A 75 -1.54 16.80 6.22
C CYS A 75 -2.32 15.88 7.17
N GLN A 76 -2.82 14.77 6.64
CA GLN A 76 -3.43 13.69 7.41
C GLN A 76 -2.78 12.36 7.05
N SER A 77 -2.25 11.66 8.06
CA SER A 77 -1.69 10.32 7.88
C SER A 77 -2.78 9.27 7.76
N ILE A 78 -2.58 8.31 6.87
CA ILE A 78 -3.50 7.19 6.69
C ILE A 78 -3.13 6.10 7.72
N LYS A 79 -4.08 5.73 8.58
CA LYS A 79 -3.85 4.74 9.65
C LYS A 79 -3.29 3.44 9.09
N PHE A 80 -2.24 2.93 9.72
CA PHE A 80 -1.54 1.70 9.34
C PHE A 80 -0.94 1.73 7.92
N SER A 81 -0.58 2.92 7.43
CA SER A 81 0.03 3.13 6.12
C SER A 81 1.15 4.16 6.20
N THR A 82 2.08 4.12 5.25
CA THR A 82 3.10 5.16 5.03
C THR A 82 2.58 6.28 4.12
N ASN A 83 1.28 6.26 3.77
CA ASN A 83 0.66 7.25 2.91
C ASN A 83 -0.02 8.38 3.70
N TYR A 84 -0.20 9.52 3.04
CA TYR A 84 -0.86 10.71 3.56
C TYR A 84 -1.87 11.27 2.56
N THR A 85 -2.75 12.13 3.04
CA THR A 85 -3.61 12.99 2.21
C THR A 85 -3.41 14.45 2.62
N CYS A 86 -3.57 15.36 1.67
CA CYS A 86 -3.53 16.80 1.91
C CYS A 86 -4.92 17.41 1.75
N SER A 87 -5.37 18.14 2.76
CA SER A 87 -6.52 19.04 2.65
C SER A 87 -6.03 20.41 2.21
N CYS A 88 -6.37 20.81 0.99
CA CYS A 88 -5.91 22.06 0.41
C CYS A 88 -6.81 23.25 0.79
N PRO A 89 -6.24 24.47 0.91
CA PRO A 89 -7.02 25.70 1.02
C PRO A 89 -7.85 25.95 -0.25
N GLU A 90 -8.87 26.82 -0.13
CA GLU A 90 -9.83 27.18 -1.20
C GLU A 90 -9.21 27.70 -2.52
N GLN A 91 -7.91 27.94 -2.56
CA GLN A 91 -7.20 28.50 -3.70
C GLN A 91 -6.17 27.54 -4.31
N TYR A 92 -5.98 26.36 -3.72
CA TYR A 92 -4.97 25.39 -4.14
C TYR A 92 -5.55 23.99 -4.34
N THR A 93 -4.89 23.21 -5.18
CA THR A 93 -5.26 21.84 -5.57
C THR A 93 -4.02 21.00 -5.87
N GLY A 94 -4.23 19.74 -6.25
CA GLY A 94 -3.20 18.73 -6.40
C GLY A 94 -2.98 17.92 -5.11
N ASP A 95 -2.35 16.75 -5.26
CA ASP A 95 -2.10 15.82 -4.15
C ASP A 95 -1.27 16.46 -3.02
N ARG A 96 -0.51 17.51 -3.34
CA ARG A 96 0.33 18.26 -2.38
C ARG A 96 -0.06 19.72 -2.26
N CYS A 97 -1.21 20.16 -2.79
CA CYS A 97 -1.63 21.56 -2.79
C CYS A 97 -0.64 22.50 -3.49
N ASP A 98 0.01 21.99 -4.54
CA ASP A 98 1.07 22.65 -5.31
C ASP A 98 0.55 23.45 -6.52
N PHE A 99 -0.72 23.28 -6.90
CA PHE A 99 -1.34 24.01 -8.00
C PHE A 99 -2.29 25.08 -7.49
N TYR A 100 -2.17 26.32 -8.01
CA TYR A 100 -3.14 27.36 -7.76
C TYR A 100 -4.37 27.13 -8.65
N LEU A 101 -5.57 27.14 -8.07
CA LEU A 101 -6.80 26.78 -8.79
C LEU A 101 -7.03 27.64 -10.04
N LYS A 102 -6.70 28.94 -10.04
CA LYS A 102 -6.90 29.77 -11.26
C LYS A 102 -5.83 29.55 -12.34
N SER A 103 -4.77 28.82 -12.03
CA SER A 103 -3.77 28.37 -13.00
C SER A 103 -3.97 26.91 -13.41
N ASP A 104 -4.88 26.19 -12.74
CA ASP A 104 -5.23 24.83 -13.09
C ASP A 104 -6.22 24.83 -14.27
N PRO A 105 -5.86 24.27 -15.43
CA PRO A 105 -6.76 24.16 -16.57
C PRO A 105 -8.06 23.39 -16.25
N ALA A 106 -8.07 22.50 -15.24
CA ALA A 106 -9.28 21.79 -14.82
C ALA A 106 -10.29 22.67 -14.08
N PHE A 107 -9.86 23.78 -13.47
CA PHE A 107 -10.77 24.72 -12.78
C PHE A 107 -11.40 25.74 -13.74
N ALA A 108 -10.76 26.02 -14.88
CA ALA A 108 -11.27 26.93 -15.91
C ALA A 108 -12.64 26.50 -16.47
N GLU A 109 -12.96 25.20 -16.42
CA GLU A 109 -14.25 24.65 -16.87
C GLU A 109 -15.39 24.81 -15.85
N SER A 110 -15.12 25.23 -14.61
CA SER A 110 -16.12 25.28 -13.52
C SER A 110 -16.81 26.65 -13.32
N ARG A 111 -16.44 27.67 -14.11
CA ARG A 111 -16.96 29.05 -13.99
C ARG A 111 -17.93 29.46 -15.11
N ASP A 112 -18.28 28.55 -16.01
CA ASP A 112 -19.25 28.79 -17.09
C ASP A 112 -20.54 27.99 -16.84
N SER A 113 -21.24 28.30 -15.73
CA SER A 113 -22.59 27.80 -15.42
C SER A 113 -23.36 28.80 -14.56
#